data_AF-A0A7W0Q4X3-F1
#
_entry.id   AF-A0A7W0Q4X3-F1
#
_cell.length_a   1.000
_cell.length_b   1.000
_cell.length_c   1.000
_cell.angle_alpha   90.00
_cell.angle_beta   90.00
_cell.angle_gamma   90.00
#
_symmetry.space_group_name_H-M   'P 1'
#
loop_
_entity.id
_entity.type
_entity.pdbx_description
1 polymer ?
#
loop_
_entity_poly.entity_id
_entity_poly.type
_entity_poly.pdbx_seq_one_letter_code
_entity_poly.pdbx_strand_id
1 'polypeptide(L)'
;MTLQKRSYTSGHFELMIDGHKTTAYLKSVDGGHVKANAIDEPIGPHNQRIKHTSTVEIEPFSIDFGISGAKDIMRWVQMAFNKEISRRSGMITHANFDLRATYEHEFYDALLTEVTFPALDGSSKESAFMKMKIQPERVVPRKVSNGPAITGAGGTRQKLWTAANFRFNIDGLDDMRYTNKIESFTVKQGIKKLYTGEDRFPQIEPTNLQFPHIVGTISLEYADQLLKWHQDYVMKGTRDDRAEKTGSLEFLAPDLKTTLFQINLFEMGIHALQIQQSQANQDSIKRVKFDLYVGRMQLDGGGSLGME
;
A
#
# COMPACT_ATOMS: atom_id res chain seq x y z
N MET A 1 2.88 27.79 -40.03
CA MET A 1 3.34 27.28 -38.71
C MET A 1 2.35 26.24 -38.23
N THR A 2 2.65 24.95 -38.42
CA THR A 2 1.76 23.84 -38.08
C THR A 2 1.91 23.48 -36.60
N LEU A 3 0.91 23.85 -35.79
CA LEU A 3 0.67 23.32 -34.44
C LEU A 3 0.25 21.85 -34.57
N GLN A 4 1.21 20.95 -34.80
CA GLN A 4 0.98 19.52 -34.91
C GLN A 4 1.74 18.71 -33.85
N LYS A 5 1.94 19.28 -32.65
CA LYS A 5 2.30 18.48 -31.48
C LYS A 5 1.02 17.89 -30.90
N ARG A 6 0.72 16.63 -31.26
CA ARG A 6 -0.33 15.86 -30.58
C ARG A 6 0.05 15.69 -29.11
N SER A 7 -0.90 15.89 -28.20
CA SER A 7 -0.76 15.49 -26.81
C SER A 7 -0.44 14.00 -26.75
N TYR A 8 0.55 13.62 -25.93
CA TYR A 8 0.95 12.22 -25.75
C TYR A 8 0.07 11.56 -24.69
N THR A 9 -0.35 10.33 -24.96
CA THR A 9 -0.95 9.46 -23.93
C THR A 9 0.20 8.67 -23.30
N SER A 10 0.44 8.88 -22.01
CA SER A 10 1.34 8.01 -21.23
C SER A 10 0.61 6.69 -21.00
N GLY A 11 1.24 5.57 -21.39
CA GLY A 11 0.64 4.23 -21.25
C GLY A 11 1.43 3.30 -20.33
N HIS A 12 2.69 3.62 -20.05
CA HIS A 12 3.59 2.75 -19.31
C HIS A 12 4.44 3.55 -18.32
N PHE A 13 4.70 2.94 -17.16
CA PHE A 13 5.38 3.58 -16.05
C PHE A 13 6.42 2.64 -15.46
N GLU A 14 7.60 3.19 -15.18
CA GLU A 14 8.72 2.47 -14.57
C GLU A 14 9.18 3.22 -13.32
N LEU A 15 9.47 2.47 -12.27
CA LEU A 15 10.11 2.97 -11.05
C LEU A 15 11.53 2.43 -10.95
N MET A 16 12.46 3.33 -10.67
CA MET A 16 13.84 3.03 -10.28
C MET A 16 14.10 3.61 -8.90
N ILE A 17 14.68 2.82 -8.01
CA ILE A 17 15.11 3.24 -6.66
C ILE A 17 16.61 2.97 -6.53
N ASP A 18 17.33 3.85 -5.84
CA ASP A 18 18.75 3.72 -5.47
C ASP A 18 19.72 3.38 -6.62
N GLY A 19 19.41 3.83 -7.84
CA GLY A 19 20.23 3.58 -9.02
C GLY A 19 20.10 2.18 -9.62
N HIS A 20 19.14 1.37 -9.15
CA HIS A 20 18.77 0.11 -9.81
C HIS A 20 18.16 0.37 -11.20
N LYS A 21 18.42 -0.52 -12.18
CA LYS A 21 17.96 -0.34 -13.58
C LYS A 21 16.44 -0.28 -13.73
N THR A 22 15.72 -1.20 -13.08
CA THR A 22 14.25 -1.24 -13.05
C THR A 22 13.84 -1.91 -11.74
N THR A 23 13.23 -1.17 -10.84
CA THR A 23 12.77 -1.66 -9.53
C THR A 23 11.34 -2.18 -9.58
N ALA A 24 10.45 -1.57 -10.37
CA ALA A 24 9.14 -2.13 -10.68
C ALA A 24 8.50 -1.46 -11.89
N TYR A 25 7.60 -2.19 -12.54
CA TYR A 25 6.62 -1.59 -13.45
C TYR A 25 5.36 -1.19 -12.67
N LEU A 26 4.87 0.00 -12.94
CA LEU A 26 3.71 0.56 -12.24
C LEU A 26 2.47 0.46 -13.14
N LYS A 27 1.34 0.12 -12.53
CA LYS A 27 0.02 0.17 -13.16
C LYS A 27 -0.49 1.61 -13.23
N SER A 28 -0.23 2.39 -12.20
CA SER A 28 -0.65 3.79 -12.11
C SER A 28 0.36 4.60 -11.29
N VAL A 29 0.43 5.89 -11.59
CA VAL A 29 1.24 6.89 -10.88
C VAL A 29 0.39 8.16 -10.77
N ASP A 30 0.32 8.72 -9.58
CA ASP A 30 -0.30 10.00 -9.30
C ASP A 30 0.54 10.80 -8.29
N GLY A 31 0.40 12.13 -8.29
CA GLY A 31 1.11 13.01 -7.35
C GLY A 31 2.57 13.31 -7.72
N GLY A 32 3.37 13.71 -6.71
CA GLY A 32 4.74 14.18 -6.93
C GLY A 32 4.85 15.63 -7.40
N HIS A 33 3.76 16.38 -7.32
CA HIS A 33 3.73 17.77 -7.76
C HIS A 33 4.13 18.73 -6.65
N VAL A 34 4.86 19.77 -7.02
CA VAL A 34 5.26 20.85 -6.13
C VAL A 34 4.17 21.91 -6.12
N LYS A 35 3.59 22.18 -4.95
CA LYS A 35 2.55 23.19 -4.73
C LYS A 35 3.04 24.25 -3.76
N ALA A 36 2.84 25.52 -4.10
CA ALA A 36 3.10 26.62 -3.18
C ALA A 36 1.84 26.94 -2.38
N ASN A 37 1.97 27.11 -1.06
CA ASN A 37 0.90 27.61 -0.22
C ASN A 37 0.72 29.12 -0.47
N ALA A 38 -0.52 29.58 -0.56
CA ALA A 38 -0.84 31.00 -0.73
C ALA A 38 -1.32 31.58 0.61
N ILE A 39 -0.70 32.67 1.05
CA ILE A 39 -1.11 33.43 2.23
C ILE A 39 -1.76 34.73 1.75
N ASP A 40 -2.80 35.17 2.46
CA ASP A 40 -3.55 36.38 2.19
C ASP A 40 -3.55 37.29 3.45
N GLU A 41 -2.63 38.26 3.48
CA GLU A 41 -2.39 39.11 4.65
C GLU A 41 -3.07 40.48 4.53
N PRO A 42 -3.77 40.95 5.57
CA PRO A 42 -4.28 42.32 5.61
C PRO A 42 -3.14 43.31 5.79
N ILE A 43 -3.18 44.43 5.06
CA ILE A 43 -2.20 45.51 5.17
C ILE A 43 -2.87 46.85 5.47
N GLY A 44 -2.38 47.52 6.51
CA GLY A 44 -2.83 48.84 6.90
C GLY A 44 -4.26 48.90 7.49
N PRO A 45 -4.78 50.11 7.75
CA PRO A 45 -6.08 50.32 8.39
C PRO A 45 -7.27 50.20 7.41
N HIS A 46 -7.01 50.08 6.11
CA HIS A 46 -8.03 49.87 5.09
C HIS A 46 -8.10 48.38 4.73
N ASN A 47 -9.21 47.93 4.14
CA ASN A 47 -9.41 46.53 3.72
C ASN A 47 -8.55 46.15 2.48
N GLN A 48 -7.26 46.51 2.51
CA GLN A 48 -6.27 46.16 1.53
C GLN A 48 -5.61 44.85 1.97
N ARG A 49 -5.37 43.94 1.01
CA ARG A 49 -4.80 42.62 1.28
C ARG A 49 -3.74 42.28 0.25
N ILE A 50 -2.63 41.67 0.68
CA ILE A 50 -1.58 41.16 -0.20
C ILE A 50 -1.64 39.63 -0.19
N LYS A 51 -1.73 39.06 -1.39
CA LYS A 51 -1.57 37.62 -1.61
C LYS A 51 -0.16 37.32 -2.07
N HIS A 52 0.52 36.43 -1.36
CA HIS A 52 1.86 35.97 -1.72
C HIS A 52 2.02 34.48 -1.40
N THR A 53 3.01 33.85 -2.04
CA THR A 53 3.33 32.44 -1.78
C THR A 53 4.23 32.30 -0.57
N SER A 54 3.98 31.30 0.27
CA SER A 54 4.75 31.01 1.47
C SER A 54 5.58 29.74 1.30
N THR A 55 5.29 28.70 2.09
CA THR A 55 5.98 27.42 2.04
C THR A 55 5.59 26.64 0.79
N VAL A 56 6.47 25.72 0.42
CA VAL A 56 6.25 24.81 -0.69
C VAL A 56 6.03 23.42 -0.14
N GLU A 57 5.05 22.72 -0.69
CA GLU A 57 4.72 21.35 -0.35
C GLU A 57 4.82 20.46 -1.57
N ILE A 58 5.25 19.22 -1.35
CA ILE A 58 5.27 18.20 -2.38
C ILE A 58 4.12 17.25 -2.10
N GLU A 59 3.24 17.05 -3.07
CA GLU A 59 2.23 16.01 -2.99
C GLU A 59 2.90 14.63 -2.99
N PRO A 60 2.53 13.72 -2.08
CA PRO A 60 3.05 12.36 -2.11
C PRO A 60 2.83 11.70 -3.47
N PHE A 61 3.77 10.89 -3.92
CA PHE A 61 3.48 9.98 -5.02
C PHE A 61 2.56 8.87 -4.51
N SER A 62 1.53 8.53 -5.28
CA SER A 62 0.70 7.33 -5.11
C SER A 62 0.97 6.42 -6.31
N ILE A 63 1.53 5.25 -6.04
CA ILE A 63 1.92 4.28 -7.07
C ILE A 63 1.20 2.95 -6.85
N ASP A 64 0.67 2.38 -7.93
CA ASP A 64 0.13 1.01 -7.91
C ASP A 64 1.08 0.07 -8.62
N PHE A 65 1.47 -1.04 -7.98
CA PHE A 65 2.44 -1.99 -8.52
C PHE A 65 2.02 -3.44 -8.23
N GLY A 66 2.43 -4.34 -9.12
CA GLY A 66 2.34 -5.79 -8.88
C GLY A 66 3.59 -6.31 -8.19
N ILE A 67 3.61 -7.57 -7.80
CA ILE A 67 4.78 -8.16 -7.13
C ILE A 67 5.95 -8.45 -8.08
N SER A 68 5.71 -8.60 -9.38
CA SER A 68 6.76 -8.98 -10.33
C SER A 68 7.86 -7.93 -10.41
N GLY A 69 9.09 -8.31 -10.11
CA GLY A 69 10.24 -7.41 -10.10
C GLY A 69 10.31 -6.48 -8.88
N ALA A 70 9.27 -6.43 -8.04
CA ALA A 70 9.13 -5.46 -6.95
C ALA A 70 9.93 -5.83 -5.69
N LYS A 71 11.05 -6.54 -5.84
CA LYS A 71 11.86 -7.07 -4.73
C LYS A 71 12.33 -5.96 -3.79
N ASP A 72 12.90 -4.90 -4.35
CA ASP A 72 13.43 -3.78 -3.56
C ASP A 72 12.31 -2.95 -2.92
N ILE A 73 11.15 -2.85 -3.58
CA ILE A 73 9.96 -2.22 -2.99
C ILE A 73 9.47 -3.02 -1.78
N MET A 74 9.35 -4.34 -1.92
CA MET A 74 8.92 -5.22 -0.83
C MET A 74 9.91 -5.19 0.35
N ARG A 75 11.21 -5.09 0.06
CA ARG A 75 12.23 -4.87 1.10
C ARG A 75 12.04 -3.54 1.81
N TRP A 76 11.71 -2.47 1.07
CA TRP A 76 11.43 -1.17 1.68
C TRP A 76 10.18 -1.21 2.58
N VAL A 77 9.12 -1.90 2.15
CA VAL A 77 7.93 -2.17 2.99
C VAL A 77 8.31 -2.93 4.26
N GLN A 78 9.13 -3.97 4.15
CA GLN A 78 9.59 -4.76 5.30
C GLN A 78 10.36 -3.89 6.31
N MET A 79 11.31 -3.08 5.84
CA MET A 79 12.06 -2.14 6.69
C MET A 79 11.10 -1.17 7.42
N ALA A 80 10.12 -0.61 6.69
CA ALA A 80 9.13 0.28 7.28
C ALA A 80 8.29 -0.42 8.37
N PHE A 81 7.86 -1.66 8.15
CA PHE A 81 7.07 -2.43 9.12
C PHE A 81 7.88 -2.78 10.38
N ASN A 82 9.20 -2.93 10.24
CA ASN A 82 10.14 -3.13 11.33
C ASN A 82 10.57 -1.81 12.02
N LYS A 83 9.95 -0.67 11.66
CA LYS A 83 10.28 0.67 12.18
C LYS A 83 11.72 1.10 11.90
N GLU A 84 12.33 0.55 10.84
CA GLU A 84 13.63 0.99 10.36
C GLU A 84 13.45 2.22 9.48
N ILE A 85 14.20 3.29 9.80
CA ILE A 85 14.17 4.51 9.00
C ILE A 85 14.94 4.25 7.71
N SER A 86 14.21 4.15 6.59
CA SER A 86 14.77 3.92 5.26
C SER A 86 14.29 5.01 4.31
N ARG A 87 15.15 6.01 4.07
CA ARG A 87 14.96 7.01 3.03
C ARG A 87 15.48 6.46 1.70
N ARG A 88 14.75 6.70 0.62
CA ARG A 88 15.09 6.19 -0.72
C ARG A 88 14.98 7.31 -1.76
N SER A 89 15.92 7.33 -2.69
CA SER A 89 15.91 8.25 -3.82
C SER A 89 15.71 7.46 -5.11
N GLY A 90 15.13 8.08 -6.13
CA GLY A 90 14.78 7.34 -7.33
C GLY A 90 14.16 8.19 -8.42
N MET A 91 13.62 7.51 -9.42
CA MET A 91 13.00 8.12 -10.58
C MET A 91 11.77 7.34 -11.02
N ILE A 92 10.71 8.06 -11.36
CA ILE A 92 9.54 7.52 -12.04
C ILE A 92 9.56 7.99 -13.50
N THR A 93 9.62 7.04 -14.42
CA THR A 93 9.65 7.30 -15.86
C THR A 93 8.27 7.05 -16.47
N HIS A 94 7.76 8.03 -17.20
CA HIS A 94 6.53 7.96 -17.95
C HIS A 94 6.85 7.75 -19.44
N ALA A 95 6.39 6.63 -19.99
CA ALA A 95 6.65 6.27 -21.39
C ALA A 95 5.37 6.29 -22.25
N ASN A 96 5.56 6.58 -23.53
CA ASN A 96 4.52 6.52 -24.54
C ASN A 96 4.20 5.06 -24.95
N PHE A 97 3.30 4.87 -25.92
CA PHE A 97 2.95 3.55 -26.47
C PHE A 97 4.12 2.78 -27.10
N ASP A 98 5.16 3.48 -27.56
CA ASP A 98 6.38 2.87 -28.11
C ASP A 98 7.41 2.54 -27.02
N LEU A 99 7.00 2.59 -25.74
CA LEU A 99 7.83 2.41 -24.55
C LEU A 99 8.98 3.41 -24.42
N ARG A 100 8.91 4.57 -25.08
CA ARG A 100 9.95 5.61 -24.98
C ARG A 100 9.62 6.63 -23.91
N ALA A 101 10.62 6.94 -23.08
CA ALA A 101 10.49 7.94 -22.03
C ALA A 101 10.09 9.31 -22.61
N THR A 102 9.06 9.92 -21.99
CA THR A 102 8.52 11.23 -22.36
C THR A 102 8.57 12.24 -21.23
N TYR A 103 8.63 11.74 -20.00
CA TYR A 103 8.61 12.54 -18.80
C TYR A 103 9.15 11.73 -17.63
N GLU A 104 9.89 12.38 -16.75
CA GLU A 104 10.56 11.75 -15.62
C GLU A 104 10.33 12.58 -14.37
N HIS A 105 10.08 11.93 -13.25
CA HIS A 105 10.11 12.54 -11.93
C HIS A 105 11.25 11.93 -11.12
N GLU A 106 12.33 12.68 -10.95
CA GLU A 106 13.33 12.30 -9.95
C GLU A 106 12.84 12.73 -8.57
N PHE A 107 12.98 11.85 -7.59
CA PHE A 107 12.62 12.11 -6.21
C PHE A 107 13.79 11.77 -5.29
N TYR A 108 13.91 12.52 -4.20
CA TYR A 108 15.03 12.43 -3.28
C TYR A 108 14.55 12.29 -1.85
N ASP A 109 15.26 11.45 -1.10
CA ASP A 109 15.09 11.23 0.34
C ASP A 109 13.64 10.92 0.74
N ALA A 110 12.96 10.10 -0.08
CA ALA A 110 11.58 9.76 0.15
C ALA A 110 11.40 8.79 1.31
N LEU A 111 10.35 9.02 2.09
CA LEU A 111 9.83 8.10 3.10
C LEU A 111 8.57 7.41 2.58
N LEU A 112 8.44 6.13 2.87
CA LEU A 112 7.21 5.38 2.67
C LEU A 112 6.19 5.78 3.74
N THR A 113 5.03 6.27 3.32
CA THR A 113 3.99 6.80 4.21
C THR A 113 2.75 5.92 4.28
N GLU A 114 2.38 5.24 3.20
CA GLU A 114 1.24 4.31 3.22
C GLU A 114 1.53 3.08 2.35
N VAL A 115 1.09 1.91 2.81
CA VAL A 115 1.05 0.68 2.00
C VAL A 115 -0.32 0.06 2.13
N THR A 116 -1.04 -0.01 1.02
CA THR A 116 -2.38 -0.59 0.93
C THR A 116 -2.31 -1.93 0.22
N PHE A 117 -2.77 -2.96 0.91
CA PHE A 117 -2.99 -4.28 0.34
C PHE A 117 -4.40 -4.35 -0.26
N PRO A 118 -4.57 -5.00 -1.42
CA PRO A 118 -5.87 -5.10 -2.08
C PRO A 118 -6.83 -5.93 -1.23
N ALA A 119 -8.13 -5.74 -1.45
CA ALA A 119 -9.12 -6.67 -0.93
C ALA A 119 -8.87 -8.06 -1.54
N LEU A 120 -8.98 -9.10 -0.72
CA LEU A 120 -8.82 -10.49 -1.12
C LEU A 120 -10.18 -11.17 -1.09
N ASP A 121 -10.52 -11.90 -2.14
CA ASP A 121 -11.82 -12.52 -2.30
C ASP A 121 -11.65 -13.80 -3.11
N GLY A 122 -11.99 -14.95 -2.50
CA GLY A 122 -11.81 -16.27 -3.10
C GLY A 122 -12.59 -16.49 -4.40
N SER A 123 -13.53 -15.60 -4.74
CA SER A 123 -14.27 -15.60 -6.01
C SER A 123 -13.67 -14.68 -7.08
N SER A 124 -12.68 -13.85 -6.73
CA SER A 124 -12.09 -12.86 -7.63
C SER A 124 -11.24 -13.51 -8.73
N LYS A 125 -11.34 -12.96 -9.93
CA LYS A 125 -10.49 -13.33 -11.09
C LYS A 125 -9.52 -12.22 -11.45
N GLU A 126 -9.48 -11.16 -10.66
CA GLU A 126 -8.69 -9.96 -10.95
C GLU A 126 -7.24 -10.13 -10.47
N SER A 127 -6.33 -9.52 -11.23
CA SER A 127 -4.94 -9.37 -10.80
C SER A 127 -4.87 -8.43 -9.60
N ALA A 128 -4.11 -8.83 -8.58
CA ALA A 128 -3.89 -8.06 -7.38
C ALA A 128 -2.73 -7.06 -7.59
N PHE A 129 -2.91 -5.86 -7.05
CA PHE A 129 -1.93 -4.79 -7.03
C PHE A 129 -1.87 -4.19 -5.63
N MET A 130 -0.69 -3.80 -5.18
CA MET A 130 -0.52 -2.99 -3.98
C MET A 130 -0.46 -1.52 -4.37
N LYS A 131 -0.97 -0.67 -3.48
CA LYS A 131 -0.75 0.77 -3.57
C LYS A 131 0.26 1.18 -2.52
N MET A 132 1.24 1.99 -2.90
CA MET A 132 2.19 2.61 -1.99
C MET A 132 2.13 4.13 -2.16
N LYS A 133 2.22 4.85 -1.03
CA LYS A 133 2.51 6.27 -1.04
C LYS A 133 3.90 6.54 -0.50
N ILE A 134 4.62 7.40 -1.20
CA ILE A 134 5.93 7.89 -0.78
C ILE A 134 5.91 9.41 -0.72
N GLN A 135 6.46 9.97 0.34
CA GLN A 135 6.66 11.42 0.50
C GLN A 135 8.15 11.72 0.31
N PRO A 136 8.53 12.42 -0.77
CA PRO A 136 9.89 12.94 -0.95
C PRO A 136 10.10 14.29 -0.25
N GLU A 137 11.37 14.61 0.01
CA GLU A 137 11.81 15.95 0.43
C GLU A 137 12.06 16.87 -0.77
N ARG A 138 12.38 16.28 -1.93
CA ARG A 138 12.60 17.02 -3.18
C ARG A 138 12.16 16.21 -4.38
N VAL A 139 11.58 16.91 -5.37
CA VAL A 139 11.24 16.34 -6.68
C VAL A 139 11.79 17.24 -7.79
N VAL A 140 12.30 16.62 -8.85
CA VAL A 140 12.77 17.29 -10.06
C VAL A 140 12.04 16.68 -11.27
N PRO A 141 10.97 17.35 -11.77
CA PRO A 141 10.30 16.91 -12.97
C PRO A 141 11.12 17.29 -14.21
N ARG A 142 11.27 16.36 -15.16
CA ARG A 142 11.95 16.57 -16.43
C ARG A 142 11.10 16.10 -17.60
N LYS A 143 10.87 16.99 -18.57
CA LYS A 143 10.31 16.59 -19.86
C LYS A 143 11.41 16.00 -20.74
N VAL A 144 11.19 14.81 -21.25
CA VAL A 144 12.11 14.11 -22.13
C VAL A 144 11.46 13.98 -23.50
N SER A 145 12.19 14.30 -24.57
CA SER A 145 11.67 14.13 -25.93
C SER A 145 12.29 12.90 -26.56
N ASN A 146 11.52 11.82 -26.68
CA ASN A 146 11.98 10.55 -27.27
C ASN A 146 13.22 10.00 -26.54
N GLY A 147 13.09 9.87 -25.21
CA GLY A 147 14.13 9.32 -24.35
C GLY A 147 14.37 7.82 -24.56
N PRO A 148 15.24 7.21 -23.73
CA PRO A 148 15.50 5.79 -23.82
C PRO A 148 14.21 4.98 -23.71
N ALA A 149 14.19 3.82 -24.38
CA ALA A 149 13.10 2.89 -24.21
C ALA A 149 13.18 2.31 -22.80
N ILE A 150 12.09 2.39 -22.03
CA ILE A 150 11.93 1.55 -20.87
C ILE A 150 11.72 0.13 -21.36
N THR A 151 12.25 -0.85 -20.64
CA THR A 151 11.87 -2.23 -20.93
C THR A 151 10.36 -2.35 -20.73
N GLY A 152 9.66 -2.96 -21.68
CA GLY A 152 8.25 -3.30 -21.44
C GLY A 152 8.18 -4.29 -20.26
N ALA A 153 7.01 -4.41 -19.64
CA ALA A 153 6.70 -5.55 -18.77
C ALA A 153 6.63 -6.84 -19.62
N GLY A 154 7.75 -7.23 -20.21
CA GLY A 154 7.86 -8.28 -21.21
C GLY A 154 8.68 -9.44 -20.68
N GLY A 155 8.07 -10.62 -20.65
CA GLY A 155 8.78 -11.86 -21.00
C GLY A 155 8.80 -12.99 -19.98
N THR A 156 8.67 -12.73 -18.68
CA THR A 156 8.51 -13.80 -17.69
C THR A 156 7.09 -13.73 -17.17
N ARG A 157 6.39 -14.88 -17.19
CA ARG A 157 5.06 -15.07 -16.60
C ARG A 157 4.95 -14.16 -15.39
N GLN A 158 4.20 -13.06 -15.51
CA GLN A 158 3.72 -12.30 -14.37
C GLN A 158 3.22 -13.39 -13.42
N LYS A 159 3.95 -13.68 -12.32
CA LYS A 159 3.49 -14.69 -11.35
C LYS A 159 2.15 -14.13 -10.93
N LEU A 160 1.07 -14.68 -11.50
CA LEU A 160 -0.24 -14.06 -11.55
C LEU A 160 -0.72 -14.03 -10.12
N TRP A 161 -0.41 -12.92 -9.46
CA TRP A 161 -0.92 -12.65 -8.15
C TRP A 161 -2.36 -12.22 -8.35
N THR A 162 -3.28 -13.08 -7.94
CA THR A 162 -4.72 -12.82 -8.01
C THR A 162 -5.22 -12.51 -6.61
N ALA A 163 -6.29 -11.74 -6.52
CA ALA A 163 -6.91 -11.44 -5.24
C ALA A 163 -7.59 -12.65 -4.57
N ALA A 164 -7.74 -13.78 -5.28
CA ALA A 164 -8.37 -14.99 -4.76
C ALA A 164 -7.42 -15.97 -4.05
N ASN A 165 -6.13 -15.91 -4.35
CA ASN A 165 -5.18 -16.90 -3.88
C ASN A 165 -4.54 -16.44 -2.57
N PHE A 166 -5.21 -16.70 -1.45
CA PHE A 166 -4.71 -16.36 -0.12
C PHE A 166 -5.06 -17.43 0.91
N ARG A 167 -4.30 -17.46 2.01
CA ARG A 167 -4.61 -18.24 3.20
C ARG A 167 -4.52 -17.33 4.40
N PHE A 168 -5.55 -17.34 5.23
CA PHE A 168 -5.57 -16.65 6.50
C PHE A 168 -5.52 -17.70 7.59
N ASN A 169 -4.76 -17.48 8.65
CA ASN A 169 -4.62 -18.39 9.79
C ASN A 169 -4.57 -17.60 11.10
N ILE A 170 -5.13 -18.15 12.16
CA ILE A 170 -5.03 -17.62 13.52
C ILE A 170 -4.53 -18.74 14.44
N ASP A 171 -3.33 -18.56 14.98
CA ASP A 171 -2.64 -19.56 15.77
C ASP A 171 -3.42 -19.92 17.05
N GLY A 172 -3.53 -21.21 17.31
CA GLY A 172 -4.28 -21.73 18.47
C GLY A 172 -5.77 -21.41 18.44
N LEU A 173 -6.33 -21.15 17.25
CA LEU A 173 -7.78 -21.09 17.01
C LEU A 173 -8.13 -22.08 15.90
N ASP A 174 -7.93 -21.68 14.65
CA ASP A 174 -8.25 -22.50 13.48
C ASP A 174 -7.39 -22.06 12.30
N ASP A 175 -7.22 -22.95 11.32
CA ASP A 175 -6.53 -22.64 10.07
C ASP A 175 -7.32 -21.66 9.19
N MET A 176 -8.48 -21.19 9.66
CA MET A 176 -9.37 -20.19 9.05
C MET A 176 -9.61 -20.45 7.54
N ARG A 177 -9.59 -21.73 7.15
CA ARG A 177 -9.54 -22.20 5.75
C ARG A 177 -10.72 -21.70 4.90
N TYR A 178 -11.86 -21.46 5.54
CA TYR A 178 -13.09 -21.03 4.88
C TYR A 178 -13.29 -19.51 4.88
N THR A 179 -12.25 -18.75 5.22
CA THR A 179 -12.24 -17.29 5.04
C THR A 179 -12.41 -16.97 3.57
N ASN A 180 -13.53 -16.35 3.24
CA ASN A 180 -13.94 -16.09 1.86
C ASN A 180 -13.38 -14.75 1.36
N LYS A 181 -13.30 -13.77 2.26
CA LYS A 181 -12.89 -12.41 1.92
C LYS A 181 -12.08 -11.77 3.05
N ILE A 182 -11.07 -11.00 2.70
CA ILE A 182 -10.40 -10.01 3.55
C ILE A 182 -10.57 -8.65 2.87
N GLU A 183 -11.04 -7.64 3.60
CA GLU A 183 -11.18 -6.28 3.08
C GLU A 183 -9.79 -5.65 2.82
N SER A 184 -9.73 -4.64 1.95
CA SER A 184 -8.49 -3.90 1.73
C SER A 184 -8.08 -3.19 3.01
N PHE A 185 -6.79 -3.22 3.33
CA PHE A 185 -6.25 -2.61 4.55
C PHE A 185 -4.99 -1.82 4.23
N THR A 186 -4.74 -0.76 5.01
CA THR A 186 -3.62 0.17 4.79
C THR A 186 -2.80 0.34 6.06
N VAL A 187 -1.51 0.04 5.99
CA VAL A 187 -0.55 0.41 7.04
C VAL A 187 -0.10 1.84 6.78
N LYS A 188 -0.11 2.68 7.81
CA LYS A 188 0.21 4.11 7.71
C LYS A 188 1.39 4.49 8.60
N GLN A 189 2.37 5.15 8.02
CA GLN A 189 3.47 5.79 8.72
C GLN A 189 3.22 7.30 8.73
N GLY A 190 3.03 7.84 9.93
CA GLY A 190 2.97 9.28 10.13
C GLY A 190 4.31 9.93 9.81
N ILE A 191 4.26 11.19 9.37
CA ILE A 191 5.43 12.02 9.13
C ILE A 191 5.24 13.39 9.78
N LYS A 192 6.34 13.98 10.24
CA LYS A 192 6.41 15.36 10.71
C LYS A 192 7.29 16.15 9.74
N LYS A 193 6.76 17.28 9.25
CA LYS A 193 7.50 18.23 8.41
C LYS A 193 8.28 19.19 9.32
N LEU A 194 9.58 19.32 9.10
CA LEU A 194 10.47 20.22 9.81
C LEU A 194 10.99 21.28 8.82
N TYR A 195 10.56 22.52 9.01
CA TYR A 195 11.08 23.66 8.26
C TYR A 195 12.28 24.22 9.03
N THR A 196 13.47 24.15 8.46
CA THR A 196 14.72 24.61 9.08
C THR A 196 15.33 25.76 8.30
N GLY A 197 15.63 26.87 8.98
CA GLY A 197 16.34 28.00 8.39
C GLY A 197 15.59 28.68 7.23
N GLU A 198 16.32 28.99 6.16
CA GLU A 198 15.81 29.67 4.96
C GLU A 198 15.29 28.71 3.88
N ASP A 199 15.38 27.38 4.10
CA ASP A 199 14.98 26.38 3.11
C ASP A 199 13.47 26.35 2.91
N ARG A 200 13.06 26.31 1.64
CA ARG A 200 11.64 26.31 1.25
C ARG A 200 10.98 24.92 1.32
N PHE A 201 11.79 23.86 1.29
CA PHE A 201 11.32 22.48 1.37
C PHE A 201 11.57 21.94 2.78
N PRO A 202 10.59 21.29 3.41
CA PRO A 202 10.77 20.72 4.73
C PRO A 202 11.57 19.42 4.66
N GLN A 203 12.42 19.20 5.66
CA GLN A 203 12.85 17.84 5.99
C GLN A 203 11.68 17.06 6.58
N ILE A 204 11.60 15.77 6.33
CA ILE A 204 10.52 14.91 6.84
C ILE A 204 11.09 13.88 7.80
N GLU A 205 10.46 13.73 8.96
CA GLU A 205 10.81 12.70 9.94
C GLU A 205 9.64 11.74 10.16
N PRO A 206 9.88 10.41 10.16
CA PRO A 206 8.83 9.45 10.46
C PRO A 206 8.42 9.57 11.94
N THR A 207 7.12 9.46 12.20
CA THR A 207 6.55 9.47 13.55
C THR A 207 5.97 8.09 13.90
N ASN A 208 4.66 7.98 14.06
CA ASN A 208 3.99 6.77 14.52
C ASN A 208 3.64 5.85 13.34
N LEU A 209 3.86 4.55 13.54
CA LEU A 209 3.41 3.50 12.63
C LEU A 209 2.07 2.96 13.13
N GLN A 210 1.06 2.98 12.27
CA GLN A 210 -0.31 2.51 12.56
C GLN A 210 -0.62 1.28 11.71
N PHE A 211 -0.90 0.17 12.39
CA PHE A 211 -1.41 -1.04 11.75
C PHE A 211 -2.95 -1.01 11.73
N PRO A 212 -3.58 -1.36 10.61
CA PRO A 212 -5.03 -1.36 10.48
C PRO A 212 -5.64 -2.61 11.13
N HIS A 213 -6.95 -2.58 11.30
CA HIS A 213 -7.70 -3.80 11.59
C HIS A 213 -7.70 -4.71 10.35
N ILE A 214 -7.71 -6.03 10.58
CA ILE A 214 -7.96 -7.03 9.56
C ILE A 214 -9.43 -7.42 9.65
N VAL A 215 -10.15 -7.04 8.61
CA VAL A 215 -11.59 -7.27 8.49
C VAL A 215 -11.83 -8.33 7.43
N GLY A 216 -12.60 -9.36 7.76
CA GLY A 216 -12.85 -10.46 6.85
C GLY A 216 -14.22 -11.09 7.01
N THR A 217 -14.50 -12.08 6.16
CA THR A 217 -15.73 -12.86 6.22
C THR A 217 -15.46 -14.34 6.11
N ILE A 218 -16.15 -15.12 6.94
CA ILE A 218 -16.13 -16.58 6.96
C ILE A 218 -17.57 -17.10 6.92
N SER A 219 -17.81 -18.29 6.39
CA SER A 219 -19.13 -18.93 6.49
C SER A 219 -19.46 -19.24 7.96
N LEU A 220 -20.72 -19.02 8.35
CA LEU A 220 -21.19 -19.23 9.71
C LEU A 220 -20.98 -20.68 10.19
N GLU A 221 -21.09 -21.65 9.29
CA GLU A 221 -20.87 -23.08 9.56
C GLU A 221 -19.46 -23.38 10.10
N TYR A 222 -18.48 -22.57 9.75
CA TYR A 222 -17.08 -22.76 10.14
C TYR A 222 -16.61 -21.67 11.12
N ALA A 223 -17.53 -20.93 11.73
CA ALA A 223 -17.20 -19.79 12.60
C ALA A 223 -17.24 -20.12 14.10
N ASP A 224 -17.49 -21.37 14.49
CA ASP A 224 -17.72 -21.76 15.90
C ASP A 224 -16.58 -21.33 16.82
N GLN A 225 -15.34 -21.57 16.41
CA GLN A 225 -14.15 -21.21 17.19
C GLN A 225 -14.03 -19.70 17.37
N LEU A 226 -14.28 -18.96 16.29
CA LEU A 226 -14.26 -17.51 16.27
C LEU A 226 -15.35 -16.91 17.17
N LEU A 227 -16.57 -17.45 17.09
CA LEU A 227 -17.71 -17.07 17.94
C LEU A 227 -17.40 -17.32 19.41
N LYS A 228 -16.80 -18.47 19.73
CA LYS A 228 -16.36 -18.80 21.10
C LYS A 228 -15.28 -17.84 21.58
N TRP A 229 -14.26 -17.55 20.76
CA TRP A 229 -13.21 -16.59 21.11
C TRP A 229 -13.79 -15.19 21.37
N HIS A 230 -14.71 -14.71 20.55
CA HIS A 230 -15.42 -13.45 20.80
C HIS A 230 -16.23 -13.46 22.09
N GLN A 231 -16.96 -14.55 22.38
CA GLN A 231 -17.72 -14.68 23.61
C GLN A 231 -16.80 -14.63 24.85
N ASP A 232 -15.70 -15.37 24.82
CA ASP A 232 -14.77 -15.45 25.95
C ASP A 232 -13.95 -14.18 26.15
N TYR A 233 -13.52 -13.55 25.06
CA TYR A 233 -12.67 -12.36 25.12
C TYR A 233 -13.48 -11.08 25.32
N VAL A 234 -14.46 -10.82 24.46
CA VAL A 234 -15.20 -9.54 24.42
C VAL A 234 -16.36 -9.55 25.39
N MET A 235 -17.20 -10.59 25.36
CA MET A 235 -18.44 -10.58 26.15
C MET A 235 -18.18 -10.89 27.63
N LYS A 236 -17.31 -11.86 27.93
CA LYS A 236 -16.94 -12.22 29.31
C LYS A 236 -15.81 -11.36 29.88
N GLY A 237 -15.07 -10.64 29.03
CA GLY A 237 -14.01 -9.73 29.45
C GLY A 237 -12.80 -10.45 30.06
N THR A 238 -12.39 -11.59 29.51
CA THR A 238 -11.21 -12.31 29.99
C THR A 238 -9.96 -11.43 29.84
N ARG A 239 -9.31 -11.09 30.96
CA ARG A 239 -8.14 -10.19 31.04
C ARG A 239 -6.79 -10.92 30.97
N ASP A 240 -6.74 -12.06 30.27
CA ASP A 240 -5.51 -12.83 30.14
C ASP A 240 -4.68 -12.27 28.98
N ASP A 241 -3.39 -12.04 29.21
CA ASP A 241 -2.41 -11.64 28.18
C ASP A 241 -2.33 -12.68 27.04
N ARG A 242 -2.77 -13.92 27.27
CA ARG A 242 -2.87 -14.99 26.25
C ARG A 242 -4.12 -14.91 25.37
N ALA A 243 -5.00 -13.95 25.62
CA ALA A 243 -6.23 -13.84 24.87
C ALA A 243 -6.03 -13.16 23.50
N GLU A 244 -4.98 -12.36 23.37
CA GLU A 244 -4.43 -11.95 22.08
C GLU A 244 -3.70 -13.12 21.43
N LYS A 245 -3.85 -13.23 20.11
CA LYS A 245 -3.31 -14.33 19.31
C LYS A 245 -2.28 -13.82 18.30
N THR A 246 -1.58 -14.76 17.68
CA THR A 246 -0.77 -14.53 16.49
C THR A 246 -1.44 -15.17 15.28
N GLY A 247 -1.02 -14.81 14.09
CA GLY A 247 -1.54 -15.40 12.88
C GLY A 247 -0.75 -14.98 11.64
N SER A 248 -1.24 -15.43 10.49
CA SER A 248 -0.62 -15.11 9.21
C SER A 248 -1.64 -14.87 8.11
N LEU A 249 -1.27 -14.00 7.19
CA LEU A 249 -1.93 -13.82 5.91
C LEU A 249 -0.93 -14.11 4.79
N GLU A 250 -1.10 -15.25 4.14
CA GLU A 250 -0.27 -15.73 3.05
C GLU A 250 -0.91 -15.38 1.71
N PHE A 251 -0.09 -14.88 0.77
CA PHE A 251 -0.48 -14.59 -0.60
C PHE A 251 0.14 -15.65 -1.50
N LEU A 252 -0.67 -16.36 -2.27
CA LEU A 252 -0.26 -17.60 -2.94
C LEU A 252 -0.19 -17.43 -4.45
N ALA A 253 0.71 -18.18 -5.08
CA ALA A 253 0.75 -18.32 -6.52
C ALA A 253 -0.46 -19.14 -7.03
N PRO A 254 -0.71 -19.18 -8.35
CA PRO A 254 -1.80 -19.98 -8.93
C PRO A 254 -1.80 -21.48 -8.61
N ASP A 255 -0.68 -22.02 -8.13
CA ASP A 255 -0.58 -23.41 -7.68
C ASP A 255 -1.16 -23.66 -6.27
N LEU A 256 -1.55 -22.59 -5.56
CA LEU A 256 -2.05 -22.59 -4.17
C LEU A 256 -1.10 -23.24 -3.14
N LYS A 257 0.18 -23.38 -3.51
CA LYS A 257 1.21 -24.02 -2.70
C LYS A 257 2.39 -23.09 -2.47
N THR A 258 2.80 -22.37 -3.51
CA THR A 258 3.92 -21.44 -3.45
C THR A 258 3.46 -20.14 -2.83
N THR A 259 3.97 -19.82 -1.64
CA THR A 259 3.76 -18.52 -1.00
C THR A 259 4.60 -17.46 -1.71
N LEU A 260 3.93 -16.44 -2.25
CA LEU A 260 4.56 -15.29 -2.91
C LEU A 260 5.20 -14.37 -1.87
N PHE A 261 4.45 -14.08 -0.81
CA PHE A 261 4.87 -13.36 0.40
C PHE A 261 3.83 -13.58 1.51
N GLN A 262 4.20 -13.26 2.74
CA GLN A 262 3.34 -13.44 3.91
C GLN A 262 3.39 -12.21 4.81
N ILE A 263 2.27 -11.89 5.45
CA ILE A 263 2.20 -10.93 6.54
C ILE A 263 1.97 -11.70 7.82
N ASN A 264 2.94 -11.64 8.73
CA ASN A 264 2.80 -12.13 10.09
C ASN A 264 2.07 -11.09 10.92
N LEU A 265 1.08 -11.54 11.67
CA LEU A 265 0.21 -10.72 12.49
C LEU A 265 0.46 -11.08 13.96
N PHE A 266 0.71 -10.08 14.77
CA PHE A 266 0.97 -10.24 16.20
C PHE A 266 0.01 -9.37 17.00
N GLU A 267 -0.23 -9.77 18.26
CA GLU A 267 -1.11 -9.03 19.18
C GLU A 267 -2.50 -8.85 18.53
N MET A 268 -3.01 -9.95 17.97
CA MET A 268 -4.31 -9.99 17.32
C MET A 268 -5.40 -10.18 18.35
N GLY A 269 -6.33 -9.23 18.44
CA GLY A 269 -7.52 -9.40 19.26
C GLY A 269 -8.79 -9.18 18.46
N ILE A 270 -9.87 -9.82 18.91
CA ILE A 270 -11.16 -9.71 18.26
C ILE A 270 -11.89 -8.46 18.74
N HIS A 271 -12.12 -7.52 17.82
CA HIS A 271 -12.81 -6.26 18.10
C HIS A 271 -14.31 -6.42 17.99
N ALA A 272 -14.78 -7.06 16.90
CA ALA A 272 -16.21 -7.28 16.68
C ALA A 272 -16.47 -8.51 15.81
N LEU A 273 -17.63 -9.14 16.05
CA LEU A 273 -18.26 -10.11 15.15
C LEU A 273 -19.66 -9.68 14.77
N GLN A 274 -19.99 -9.82 13.49
CA GLN A 274 -21.30 -9.49 12.95
C GLN A 274 -21.80 -10.60 12.04
N ILE A 275 -22.93 -11.21 12.39
CA ILE A 275 -23.61 -12.16 11.50
C ILE A 275 -24.31 -11.35 10.41
N GLN A 276 -24.07 -11.68 9.14
CA GLN A 276 -24.71 -10.98 8.02
C GLN A 276 -26.23 -11.12 8.10
N GLN A 277 -26.93 -10.02 7.82
CA GLN A 277 -28.38 -9.98 7.80
C GLN A 277 -28.93 -11.03 6.83
N SER A 278 -29.93 -11.78 7.28
CA SER A 278 -30.65 -12.74 6.44
C SER A 278 -31.91 -12.10 5.88
N GLN A 279 -32.18 -12.28 4.59
CA GLN A 279 -33.46 -11.93 3.98
C GLN A 279 -34.28 -13.20 3.74
N ALA A 280 -35.58 -13.16 4.01
CA ALA A 280 -36.46 -14.29 3.74
C ALA A 280 -36.44 -14.65 2.24
N ASN A 281 -36.49 -15.94 1.93
CA ASN A 281 -36.43 -16.49 0.56
C ASN A 281 -35.12 -16.22 -0.21
N GLN A 282 -34.06 -15.79 0.48
CA GLN A 282 -32.74 -15.66 -0.13
C GLN A 282 -31.89 -16.90 0.15
N ASP A 283 -31.65 -17.69 -0.89
CA ASP A 283 -30.76 -18.84 -0.81
C ASP A 283 -29.30 -18.38 -0.90
N SER A 284 -28.75 -17.97 0.24
CA SER A 284 -27.38 -17.47 0.34
C SER A 284 -26.68 -18.04 1.57
N ILE A 285 -25.39 -18.35 1.41
CA ILE A 285 -24.55 -18.84 2.51
C ILE A 285 -24.52 -17.76 3.60
N LYS A 286 -24.97 -18.09 4.81
CA LYS A 286 -24.80 -17.22 5.97
C LYS A 286 -23.33 -17.06 6.29
N ARG A 287 -22.90 -15.81 6.49
CA ARG A 287 -21.51 -15.45 6.80
C ARG A 287 -21.43 -14.63 8.07
N VAL A 288 -20.29 -14.74 8.72
CA VAL A 288 -19.86 -13.90 9.83
C VAL A 288 -18.79 -12.97 9.32
N LYS A 289 -19.00 -11.66 9.51
CA LYS A 289 -17.97 -10.64 9.36
C LYS A 289 -17.19 -10.54 10.66
N PHE A 290 -15.87 -10.65 10.57
CA PHE A 290 -14.96 -10.50 11.68
C PHE A 290 -14.09 -9.28 11.53
N ASP A 291 -13.81 -8.63 12.65
CA ASP A 291 -12.99 -7.44 12.75
C ASP A 291 -11.95 -7.68 13.86
N LEU A 292 -10.68 -7.72 13.45
CA LEU A 292 -9.55 -8.03 14.32
C LEU A 292 -8.62 -6.82 14.36
N TYR A 293 -8.33 -6.31 15.56
CA TYR A 293 -7.24 -5.36 15.71
C TYR A 293 -5.90 -6.12 15.71
N VAL A 294 -4.83 -5.45 15.27
CA VAL A 294 -3.48 -6.03 15.20
C VAL A 294 -2.49 -5.03 15.76
N GLY A 295 -1.74 -5.41 16.80
CA GLY A 295 -0.75 -4.54 17.42
C GLY A 295 0.54 -4.40 16.60
N ARG A 296 0.92 -5.45 15.86
CA ARG A 296 2.11 -5.44 15.00
C ARG A 296 1.96 -6.33 13.77
N MET A 297 2.44 -5.84 12.62
CA MET A 297 2.58 -6.64 11.41
C MET A 297 4.06 -6.75 11.02
N GLN A 298 4.46 -7.89 10.49
CA GLN A 298 5.75 -8.05 9.83
C GLN A 298 5.55 -8.66 8.45
N LEU A 299 6.21 -8.08 7.46
CA LEU A 299 6.23 -8.65 6.13
C LEU A 299 7.37 -9.66 6.06
N ASP A 300 7.04 -10.92 5.83
CA ASP A 300 8.01 -11.99 5.64
C ASP A 300 8.16 -12.33 4.14
N GLY A 301 9.43 -12.38 3.75
CA GLY A 301 9.94 -12.84 2.47
C GLY A 301 11.34 -13.49 2.66
N GLY A 302 11.58 -14.01 3.87
CA GLY A 302 12.89 -14.30 4.47
C GLY A 302 13.71 -15.43 3.86
N GLY A 303 13.23 -16.07 2.79
CA GLY A 303 14.05 -16.91 1.93
C GLY A 303 13.94 -16.38 0.53
N SER A 304 14.85 -15.47 0.15
CA SER A 304 14.96 -14.92 -1.21
C SER A 304 13.59 -14.66 -1.82
N LEU A 305 12.92 -13.53 -1.49
CA LEU A 305 11.73 -12.99 -2.19
C LEU A 305 11.60 -13.73 -3.51
N GLY A 306 10.72 -14.74 -3.57
CA GLY A 306 10.72 -15.86 -4.53
C GLY A 306 10.48 -15.39 -5.95
N MET A 307 11.37 -14.52 -6.39
CA MET A 307 11.35 -13.56 -7.47
C MET A 307 12.75 -13.61 -8.08
N GLU A 308 13.21 -14.84 -8.32
CA GLU A 308 13.89 -15.14 -9.57
C GLU A 308 12.82 -15.32 -10.67
#